data_AF-A0A3N5TED0-F1
#
_entry.id   AF-A0A3N5TED0-F1
#
_cell.length_a   1.000
_cell.length_b   1.000
_cell.length_c   1.000
_cell.angle_alpha   90.00
_cell.angle_beta   90.00
_cell.angle_gamma   90.00
#
_symmetry.space_group_name_H-M   'P 1'
#
loop_
_entity.id
_entity.type
_entity.pdbx_description
1 polymer ?
#
loop_
_entity_poly.entity_id
_entity_poly.type
_entity_poly.pdbx_seq_one_letter_code
_entity_poly.pdbx_strand_id
1 'polypeptide(L)'
;MNETQDDIISGKKLPRVGDTVKSRKYGTLWRVIEKKEVWQNTTDLNTIVPAIYLCFWRIKEGQLPGYGKMLGYAYTLHDTTFETNWEVLNNKA
;
A
#
# COMPACT_ATOMS: atom_id res chain seq x y z
N MET A 1 14.20 17.20 12.84
CA MET A 1 13.14 16.33 13.38
C MET A 1 13.30 15.01 12.65
N ASN A 2 13.63 13.92 13.34
CA ASN A 2 13.84 12.64 12.67
C ASN A 2 12.47 12.11 12.28
N GLU A 3 12.21 11.97 10.98
CA GLU A 3 10.94 11.43 10.48
C GLU A 3 10.79 9.99 10.99
N THR A 4 9.71 9.72 11.70
CA THR A 4 9.44 8.38 12.23
C THR A 4 8.44 7.66 11.34
N GLN A 5 8.46 6.34 11.41
CA GLN A 5 7.55 5.53 10.63
C GLN A 5 6.08 5.68 11.08
N ASP A 6 5.86 6.01 12.34
CA ASP A 6 4.54 6.32 12.87
C ASP A 6 3.94 7.55 12.20
N ASP A 7 4.77 8.54 11.84
CA ASP A 7 4.34 9.71 11.07
C ASP A 7 3.84 9.32 9.67
N ILE A 8 4.49 8.33 9.05
CA ILE A 8 4.06 7.79 7.74
C ILE A 8 2.72 7.07 7.89
N ILE A 9 2.57 6.20 8.89
CA ILE A 9 1.32 5.44 9.09
C ILE A 9 0.15 6.37 9.39
N SER A 10 0.35 7.34 10.30
CA SER A 10 -0.66 8.32 10.70
C SER A 10 -1.02 9.27 9.55
N GLY A 11 -0.02 9.78 8.83
CA GLY A 11 -0.21 10.77 7.77
C GLY A 11 -0.72 10.20 6.44
N LYS A 12 -0.42 8.93 6.11
CA LYS A 12 -0.72 8.36 4.79
C LYS A 12 -2.02 7.56 4.71
N LYS A 13 -2.71 7.36 5.85
CA LYS A 13 -3.97 6.60 5.95
C LYS A 13 -3.90 5.24 5.25
N LEU A 14 -2.81 4.51 5.49
CA LEU A 14 -2.57 3.23 4.84
C LEU A 14 -3.57 2.17 5.32
N PRO A 15 -4.04 1.27 4.44
CA PRO A 15 -4.92 0.18 4.82
C PRO A 15 -4.21 -0.84 5.73
N ARG A 16 -5.01 -1.76 6.29
CA ARG A 16 -4.54 -2.92 7.04
C ARG A 16 -4.40 -4.14 6.13
N VAL A 17 -3.61 -5.11 6.56
CA VAL A 17 -3.57 -6.43 5.92
C VAL A 17 -4.96 -7.07 6.02
N GLY A 18 -5.43 -7.64 4.92
CA GLY A 18 -6.77 -8.20 4.76
C GLY A 18 -7.78 -7.24 4.09
N ASP A 19 -7.55 -5.93 4.16
CA ASP A 19 -8.48 -4.94 3.57
C ASP A 19 -8.59 -5.12 2.06
N THR A 20 -9.80 -4.90 1.55
CA THR A 20 -10.05 -4.85 0.11
C THR A 20 -10.05 -3.39 -0.33
N VAL A 21 -9.30 -3.12 -1.39
CA VAL A 21 -9.09 -1.78 -1.93
C VAL A 21 -9.38 -1.77 -3.43
N LYS A 22 -9.86 -0.64 -3.94
CA LYS A 22 -10.14 -0.43 -5.35
C LYS A 22 -9.17 0.59 -5.92
N SER A 23 -8.54 0.25 -7.03
CA SER A 23 -7.72 1.21 -7.78
C SER A 23 -8.64 2.28 -8.36
N ARG A 24 -8.40 3.55 -8.03
CA ARG A 24 -9.18 4.67 -8.59
C ARG A 24 -8.99 4.81 -10.10
N LYS A 25 -7.76 4.59 -10.58
CA LYS A 25 -7.41 4.72 -12.01
C LYS A 25 -8.05 3.66 -12.90
N TYR A 26 -8.09 2.40 -12.43
CA TYR A 26 -8.51 1.27 -13.28
C TYR A 26 -9.79 0.57 -12.80
N GLY A 27 -10.35 0.96 -11.66
CA GLY A 27 -11.51 0.33 -11.06
C GLY A 27 -11.31 -1.13 -10.59
N THR A 28 -10.07 -1.62 -10.61
CA THR A 28 -9.75 -3.02 -10.25
C THR A 28 -9.69 -3.22 -8.74
N LEU A 29 -10.11 -4.40 -8.28
CA LEU A 29 -10.14 -4.76 -6.86
C LEU A 29 -8.88 -5.52 -6.45
N TRP A 30 -8.39 -5.22 -5.26
CA TRP A 30 -7.17 -5.79 -4.71
C TRP A 30 -7.31 -6.05 -3.21
N ARG A 31 -6.69 -7.12 -2.71
CA ARG A 31 -6.58 -7.40 -1.27
C ARG A 31 -5.18 -7.04 -0.80
N VAL A 32 -5.06 -6.32 0.32
CA VAL A 32 -3.78 -6.10 0.98
C VAL A 32 -3.36 -7.41 1.66
N ILE A 33 -2.18 -7.94 1.31
CA ILE A 33 -1.71 -9.23 1.82
C ILE A 33 -0.44 -9.12 2.66
N GLU A 34 0.29 -8.02 2.52
CA GLU A 34 1.48 -7.74 3.33
C GLU A 34 1.56 -6.25 3.59
N LYS A 35 1.99 -5.90 4.81
CA LYS A 35 2.37 -4.56 5.22
C LYS A 35 3.64 -4.70 6.06
N LYS A 36 4.72 -4.07 5.65
CA LYS A 36 5.98 -4.09 6.41
C LYS A 36 6.76 -2.80 6.28
N GLU A 37 7.60 -2.61 7.26
CA GLU A 37 8.59 -1.54 7.38
C GLU A 37 9.74 -1.84 6.43
N VAL A 38 10.13 -0.88 5.61
CA VAL A 38 11.29 -0.98 4.73
C VAL A 38 12.07 0.31 4.70
N TRP A 39 13.32 0.22 4.31
CA TRP A 39 14.19 1.36 4.03
C TRP A 39 14.33 1.50 2.52
N GLN A 40 14.04 2.68 1.98
CA GLN A 40 14.03 2.93 0.55
C GLN A 40 14.99 4.06 0.19
N ASN A 41 15.73 3.89 -0.91
CA ASN A 41 16.54 4.96 -1.46
C ASN A 41 15.62 6.06 -2.02
N THR A 42 15.96 7.31 -1.71
CA THR A 42 15.36 8.46 -2.34
C THR A 42 15.70 8.49 -3.84
N THR A 43 14.96 9.28 -4.63
CA THR A 43 15.16 9.35 -6.09
C THR A 43 16.56 9.82 -6.49
N ASP A 44 17.19 10.64 -5.66
CA ASP A 44 18.58 11.09 -5.79
C ASP A 44 19.61 10.04 -5.32
N LEU A 45 19.17 8.86 -4.84
CA LEU A 45 19.98 7.71 -4.39
C LEU A 45 21.00 7.99 -3.28
N ASN A 46 21.04 9.22 -2.77
CA ASN A 46 22.00 9.66 -1.76
C ASN A 46 21.48 9.51 -0.33
N THR A 47 20.18 9.27 -0.15
CA THR A 47 19.56 9.15 1.16
C THR A 47 18.69 7.89 1.23
N ILE A 48 18.71 7.22 2.38
CA ILE A 48 17.80 6.12 2.68
C ILE A 48 16.75 6.65 3.67
N VAL A 49 15.48 6.54 3.31
CA VAL A 49 14.35 7.00 4.13
C VAL A 49 13.46 5.83 4.55
N PRO A 50 12.79 5.94 5.71
CA PRO A 50 11.79 4.96 6.10
C PRO A 50 10.59 4.98 5.14
N ALA A 51 10.05 3.79 4.87
CA ALA A 51 8.86 3.62 4.05
C ALA A 51 8.02 2.44 4.55
N ILE A 52 6.73 2.47 4.22
CA ILE A 52 5.83 1.34 4.42
C ILE A 52 5.58 0.66 3.08
N TYR A 53 6.00 -0.59 2.95
CA TYR A 53 5.70 -1.42 1.80
C TYR A 53 4.36 -2.13 1.98
N LEU A 54 3.50 -2.00 0.98
CA LEU A 54 2.24 -2.73 0.85
C LEU A 54 2.31 -3.66 -0.36
N CYS A 55 1.96 -4.93 -0.13
CA CYS A 55 1.75 -5.90 -1.19
C CYS A 55 0.26 -6.18 -1.37
N PHE A 56 -0.16 -6.27 -2.63
CA PHE A 56 -1.55 -6.40 -3.04
C PHE A 56 -1.73 -7.63 -3.92
N TRP A 57 -2.85 -8.32 -3.74
CA TRP A 57 -3.35 -9.38 -4.60
C TRP A 57 -4.52 -8.88 -5.43
N ARG A 58 -4.49 -9.02 -6.76
CA ARG A 58 -5.66 -8.71 -7.60
C ARG A 58 -6.84 -9.67 -7.37
N ILE A 59 -7.97 -9.14 -6.92
CA ILE A 59 -9.22 -9.90 -6.82
C ILE A 59 -9.88 -9.97 -8.20
N LYS A 60 -10.26 -11.17 -8.61
CA LYS A 60 -11.11 -11.44 -9.78
C LYS A 60 -12.17 -12.47 -9.40
N GLU A 61 -13.37 -12.30 -9.93
CA GLU A 61 -14.44 -13.25 -9.75
C GLU A 61 -14.06 -14.62 -10.33
N GLY A 62 -14.37 -15.70 -9.60
CA GLY A 62 -14.05 -17.07 -10.00
C GLY A 62 -12.58 -17.49 -9.87
N GLN A 63 -11.68 -16.61 -9.41
CA GLN A 63 -10.27 -16.94 -9.20
C GLN A 63 -9.96 -17.29 -7.74
N LEU A 64 -9.31 -18.42 -7.51
CA LEU A 64 -8.89 -18.85 -6.18
C LEU A 64 -7.81 -17.91 -5.59
N PRO A 65 -7.86 -17.64 -4.27
CA PRO A 65 -6.70 -17.09 -3.55
C PRO A 65 -5.50 -18.00 -3.79
N GLY A 66 -4.32 -17.46 -4.04
CA GLY A 66 -3.14 -18.26 -4.46
C GLY A 66 -2.71 -18.01 -5.90
N TYR A 67 -3.64 -17.62 -6.77
CA TYR A 67 -3.38 -17.34 -8.19
C TYR A 67 -3.70 -15.90 -8.60
N GLY A 68 -2.81 -15.24 -9.33
CA GLY A 68 -3.09 -13.91 -9.90
C GLY A 68 -1.89 -12.96 -9.95
N LYS A 69 -2.18 -11.71 -10.33
CA LYS A 69 -1.18 -10.63 -10.34
C LYS A 69 -1.01 -10.07 -8.93
N MET A 70 0.24 -9.92 -8.52
CA MET A 70 0.62 -9.18 -7.32
C MET A 70 1.14 -7.79 -7.71
N LEU A 71 0.97 -6.81 -6.82
CA LEU A 71 1.57 -5.49 -6.93
C LEU A 71 2.21 -5.11 -5.60
N GLY A 72 3.30 -4.36 -5.67
CA GLY A 72 4.00 -3.83 -4.51
C GLY A 72 4.17 -2.33 -4.65
N TYR A 73 3.86 -1.59 -3.58
CA TYR A 73 4.11 -0.15 -3.50
C TYR A 73 4.70 0.17 -2.14
N ALA A 74 5.80 0.91 -2.14
CA ALA A 74 6.36 1.52 -0.94
C ALA A 74 5.89 2.98 -0.85
N TYR A 75 5.49 3.37 0.36
CA TYR A 75 5.01 4.72 0.67
C TYR A 75 5.97 5.35 1.67
N THR A 76 6.65 6.40 1.22
CA THR A 76 7.47 7.30 2.04
C THR A 76 6.62 8.45 2.59
N LEU A 77 7.19 9.28 3.48
CA LEU A 77 6.52 10.49 3.96
C LEU A 77 6.28 11.53 2.85
N HIS A 78 7.08 11.52 1.78
CA HIS A 78 6.99 12.52 0.71
C HIS A 78 6.06 12.12 -0.44
N ASP A 79 5.62 10.86 -0.48
CA ASP A 79 4.71 10.38 -1.53
C ASP A 79 3.28 10.93 -1.39
N THR A 80 2.46 10.80 -2.43
CA THR A 80 1.01 11.06 -2.30
C THR A 80 0.36 10.11 -1.29
N THR A 81 -0.76 10.52 -0.70
CA THR A 81 -1.51 9.66 0.23
C THR A 81 -2.07 8.43 -0.46
N PHE A 82 -2.30 7.35 0.30
CA PHE A 82 -2.89 6.12 -0.22
C PHE A 82 -4.22 6.38 -0.93
N GLU A 83 -5.06 7.21 -0.31
CA GLU A 83 -6.40 7.58 -0.79
C GLU A 83 -6.40 8.28 -2.15
N THR A 84 -5.27 8.84 -2.59
CA THR A 84 -5.13 9.48 -3.91
C THR A 84 -5.25 8.45 -5.03
N ASN A 85 -4.70 7.25 -4.83
CA ASN A 85 -4.65 6.20 -5.85
C ASN A 85 -5.66 5.06 -5.60
N TRP A 86 -6.09 4.93 -4.35
CA TRP A 86 -6.87 3.80 -3.87
C TRP A 86 -8.08 4.25 -3.06
N GLU A 87 -9.10 3.41 -3.06
CA GLU A 87 -10.27 3.52 -2.21
C GLU A 87 -10.34 2.27 -1.33
N VAL A 88 -10.43 2.44 -0.01
CA VAL A 88 -10.62 1.31 0.91
C VAL A 88 -12.10 0.94 0.93
N LEU A 89 -12.44 -0.30 0.58
CA LEU A 89 -13.82 -0.76 0.45
C LEU A 89 -14.38 -1.47 1.69
N ASN A 90 -13.57 -1.67 2.75
CA ASN A 90 -13.92 -2.31 4.02
C ASN A 90 -15.12 -3.28 3.99
N ASN A 91 -14.84 -4.58 3.83
CA ASN A 91 -15.78 -5.61 4.26
C ASN A 91 -15.61 -5.77 5.78
N LYS A 92 -16.51 -5.19 6.57
CA LYS A 92 -16.76 -5.77 7.90
C LYS A 92 -17.39 -7.14 7.65
N ALA A 93 -16.61 -8.19 7.86
CA ALA A 93 -17.17 -9.50 8.17
C ALA A 93 -17.84 -9.43 9.55
#